data_AF-A0A383WBH1-F1
#
_entry.id   AF-A0A383WBH1-F1
#
_cell.length_a   1.000
_cell.length_b   1.000
_cell.length_c   1.000
_cell.angle_alpha   90.00
_cell.angle_beta   90.00
_cell.angle_gamma   90.00
#
_symmetry.space_group_name_H-M   'P 1'
#
loop_
_entity.id
_entity.type
_entity.pdbx_description
1 polymer ?
#
loop_
_entity_poly.entity_id
_entity_poly.type
_entity_poly.pdbx_seq_one_letter_code
_entity_poly.pdbx_strand_id
1 'polypeptide(L)' 'MPIIDNARDFGRIAAANAINDVYAMGGKPLLALSVLGMPINKLPTEVITEILNGGVEICKEAGIPLSVQEATA' A
#
# COMPACT_ATOMS: atom_id res chain seq x y z
N MET A 1 -4.98 -13.02 14.44
CA MET A 1 -3.70 -12.30 14.34
C MET A 1 -3.44 -12.10 12.86
N PRO A 2 -3.15 -10.89 12.34
CA PRO A 2 -2.68 -10.80 10.95
C PRO A 2 -1.43 -11.67 10.78
N ILE A 3 -1.18 -12.19 9.57
CA ILE A 3 0.00 -13.05 9.30
C ILE A 3 1.31 -12.26 9.44
N ILE A 4 1.25 -10.93 9.39
CA ILE A 4 2.38 -10.01 9.52
C ILE A 4 2.08 -9.05 10.67
N ASP A 5 3.00 -8.96 11.64
CA ASP A 5 2.85 -8.12 12.84
C ASP A 5 3.29 -6.66 12.61
N ASN A 6 4.11 -6.39 11.60
CA ASN A 6 4.59 -5.06 11.28
C ASN A 6 3.71 -4.38 10.22
N ALA A 7 3.11 -3.25 10.59
CA ALA A 7 2.22 -2.47 9.75
C ALA A 7 2.89 -1.96 8.47
N ARG A 8 4.14 -1.50 8.56
CA ARG A 8 4.90 -1.00 7.41
C ARG A 8 5.24 -2.12 6.44
N ASP A 9 5.67 -3.27 6.95
CA ASP A 9 5.95 -4.45 6.12
C ASP A 9 4.69 -4.94 5.40
N PHE A 10 3.53 -4.92 6.08
CA PHE A 10 2.25 -5.23 5.45
C PHE A 10 1.99 -4.31 4.24
N GLY A 11 2.19 -3.00 4.41
CA GLY A 11 2.07 -2.02 3.33
C GLY A 11 3.03 -2.27 2.15
N ARG A 12 4.30 -2.56 2.46
CA ARG A 12 5.32 -2.90 1.45
C ARG A 12 4.92 -4.13 0.66
N ILE A 13 4.55 -5.22 1.34
CA ILE A 13 4.17 -6.48 0.71
C ILE A 13 2.92 -6.30 -0.16
N ALA A 14 1.92 -5.58 0.32
CA ALA A 14 0.70 -5.30 -0.43
C ALA A 14 0.97 -4.50 -1.72
N ALA A 15 1.78 -3.43 -1.63
CA ALA A 15 2.14 -2.63 -2.80
C ALA A 15 2.98 -3.42 -3.81
N ALA A 16 3.98 -4.19 -3.35
CA ALA A 16 4.81 -5.01 -4.21
C ALA A 16 3.98 -6.05 -4.97
N ASN A 17 3.05 -6.70 -4.27
CA ASN A 17 2.13 -7.66 -4.88
C ASN A 17 1.26 -7.01 -5.97
N ALA A 18 0.66 -5.85 -5.66
CA ALA A 18 -0.21 -5.15 -6.60
C ALA A 18 0.51 -4.69 -7.88
N ILE A 19 1.77 -4.25 -7.76
CA ILE A 19 2.54 -3.72 -8.89
C ILE A 19 3.13 -4.85 -9.74
N ASN A 20 3.48 -5.99 -9.12
CA ASN A 20 4.11 -7.11 -9.81
C ASN A 20 3.25 -7.67 -10.96
N ASP A 21 1.92 -7.65 -10.85
CA ASP A 21 1.05 -8.12 -11.93
C ASP A 21 1.23 -7.30 -13.22
N VAL A 22 1.46 -5.99 -13.11
CA VAL A 22 1.73 -5.13 -14.27
C VAL A 22 3.08 -5.48 -14.90
N TYR A 23 4.11 -5.70 -14.08
CA TYR A 23 5.42 -6.13 -14.58
C TYR A 23 5.38 -7.52 -15.21
N ALA A 24 4.62 -8.45 -14.63
CA ALA A 24 4.45 -9.82 -15.14
C ALA A 24 3.78 -9.84 -16.53
N MET A 25 2.92 -8.85 -16.81
CA MET A 25 2.33 -8.64 -18.13
C MET A 25 3.23 -7.88 -19.12
N GLY A 26 4.48 -7.58 -18.76
CA GLY A 26 5.43 -6.82 -19.58
C GLY A 26 5.14 -5.31 -19.61
N GLY A 27 4.26 -4.82 -18.74
CA GLY A 27 3.90 -3.41 -18.63
C GLY A 27 4.91 -2.61 -17.81
N LYS A 28 4.90 -1.29 -18.02
CA LYS A 28 5.55 -0.32 -17.14
C LYS A 28 4.47 0.42 -16.35
N PRO A 29 4.35 0.23 -15.02
CA PRO A 29 3.41 0.98 -14.22
C PRO A 29 3.71 2.48 -14.30
N LEU A 30 2.67 3.29 -14.51
CA LEU A 30 2.80 4.76 -14.64
C LEU A 30 2.31 5.51 -13.41
N LEU A 31 1.37 4.91 -12.66
CA LEU A 31 0.79 5.47 -11.45
C LEU A 31 0.23 4.34 -10.59
N ALA A 32 0.13 4.58 -9.29
CA ALA A 32 -0.56 3.72 -8.34
C ALA A 32 -1.60 4.54 -7.55
N LEU A 33 -2.71 3.90 -7.19
CA LEU A 33 -3.72 4.46 -6.29
C LEU A 33 -3.83 3.57 -5.07
N SER A 34 -3.60 4.14 -3.88
CA SER A 34 -3.85 3.43 -2.64
C SER A 34 -5.35 3.35 -2.38
N VAL A 35 -5.87 2.12 -2.23
CA VAL A 35 -7.25 1.86 -1.85
C VAL A 35 -7.25 1.12 -0.53
N LEU A 36 -7.94 1.67 0.46
CA LEU A 36 -7.87 1.19 1.84
C LEU A 36 -9.26 0.99 2.43
N GLY A 37 -9.52 -0.19 2.98
CA GLY A 37 -10.67 -0.46 3.83
C GLY A 37 -10.19 -0.80 5.23
N MET A 38 -10.34 0.13 6.18
CA MET A 38 -9.88 -0.05 7.56
C MET A 38 -11.03 0.09 8.56
N PRO A 39 -11.03 -0.70 9.63
CA PRO A 39 -12.00 -0.51 10.71
C PRO A 39 -11.59 0.71 11.55
N ILE A 40 -12.10 1.89 11.19
CA ILE A 40 -11.81 3.19 11.83
C ILE A 40 -12.00 3.20 13.36
N ASN A 41 -12.85 2.32 13.90
CA ASN A 41 -13.12 2.22 15.35
C ASN A 41 -12.31 1.11 16.04
N LYS A 42 -11.44 0.38 15.33
CA LYS A 42 -10.69 -0.76 15.86
C LYS A 42 -9.19 -0.70 15.59
N LEU A 43 -8.76 0.14 14.67
CA LEU A 43 -7.34 0.28 14.31
C LEU A 43 -6.89 1.72 14.57
N PRO A 44 -5.79 1.92 15.33
CA PRO A 44 -5.22 3.25 15.53
C PRO A 44 -4.79 3.86 14.18
N THR A 45 -4.97 5.18 14.04
CA THR A 45 -4.61 5.91 12.82
C THR A 45 -3.13 5.77 12.50
N GLU A 46 -2.27 5.67 13.51
CA GLU A 46 -0.82 5.51 13.35
C GLU A 46 -0.47 4.19 12.63
N VAL A 47 -1.23 3.12 12.89
CA VAL A 47 -1.05 1.83 12.20
C VAL A 47 -1.43 1.97 10.74
N ILE A 48 -2.51 2.70 10.45
CA ILE A 48 -2.95 2.99 9.07
C ILE A 48 -1.87 3.79 8.34
N THR A 49 -1.32 4.82 8.99
CA THR A 49 -0.23 5.63 8.44
C THR A 49 1.00 4.78 8.13
N GLU A 50 1.39 3.85 9.01
CA GLU A 50 2.54 2.98 8.73
C GLU A 50 2.31 2.02 7.56
N ILE A 51 1.09 1.50 7.39
CA ILE A 51 0.72 0.72 6.20
C ILE A 51 0.88 1.56 4.93
N LEU A 52 0.34 2.78 4.94
CA LEU A 52 0.45 3.69 3.79
C LEU A 52 1.92 4.03 3.48
N ASN A 53 2.72 4.32 4.50
CA ASN A 53 4.14 4.61 4.37
C ASN A 53 4.91 3.43 3.74
N GLY A 54 4.59 2.19 4.13
CA GLY A 54 5.17 1.00 3.50
C GLY A 54 4.85 0.89 2.01
N GLY A 55 3.61 1.21 1.61
CA GLY A 55 3.24 1.25 0.20
C GLY A 55 3.93 2.36 -0.59
N VAL A 56 4.09 3.55 0.02
CA VAL A 56 4.84 4.68 -0.56
C VAL A 56 6.30 4.29 -0.84
N GLU A 57 6.96 3.56 0.07
CA GLU A 57 8.35 3.12 -0.13
C GLU A 57 8.51 2.28 -1.40
N ILE A 58 7.67 1.27 -1.59
CA ILE A 58 7.74 0.41 -2.77
C ILE A 58 7.43 1.17 -4.05
N CYS A 59 6.41 2.04 -4.03
CA CYS A 59 6.10 2.87 -5.20
C CYS A 59 7.28 3.80 -5.54
N LYS A 60 7.94 4.39 -4.53
CA LYS A 60 9.12 5.23 -4.70
C LYS A 60 10.32 4.45 -5.26
N GLU A 61 10.60 3.26 -4.74
CA GLU A 61 11.65 2.37 -5.24
C GLU A 61 11.41 1.97 -6.70
N ALA A 62 10.16 1.74 -7.08
CA ALA A 62 9.76 1.41 -8.44
C ALA A 62 9.64 2.64 -9.38
N GLY A 63 9.80 3.86 -8.87
CA GLY A 63 9.66 5.10 -9.64
C GLY A 63 8.22 5.40 -10.07
N ILE A 64 7.24 4.94 -9.30
CA ILE A 64 5.81 5.06 -9.57
C ILE A 64 5.22 6.11 -8.63
N PRO A 65 4.57 7.17 -9.14
CA PRO A 65 3.84 8.10 -8.30
C PRO A 65 2.65 7.40 -7.64
N LEU A 66 2.51 7.57 -6.33
CA LEU A 66 1.39 7.04 -5.56
C LEU A 66 0.43 8.17 -5.18
N SER A 67 -0.82 8.04 -5.61
CA SER A 67 -1.93 8.84 -5.10
C SER A 67 -2.58 8.10 -3.94
N VAL A 68 -2.79 8.78 -2.81
CA VAL A 68 -3.51 8.22 -1.66
C VAL A 68 -4.91 8.80 -1.66
N GLN A 69 -5.91 7.93 -1.71
CA GLN A 69 -7.30 8.33 -1.55
C GLN A 69 -7.78 7.84 -0.19
N GLU A 70 -8.14 8.77 0.69
CA GLU A 70 -8.85 8.43 1.91
C GLU A 70 -10.26 7.96 1.52
N ALA A 71 -10.56 6.69 1.77
CA ALA A 71 -11.93 6.22 1.75
C ALA A 71 -12.62 6.77 3.00
N THR A 72 -13.23 7.95 2.88
CA THR A 72 -14.19 8.43 3.88
C THR A 72 -15.34 7.43 3.93
N ALA A 73 -15.40 6.66 5.03
CA ALA A 73 -16.55 5.86 5.39
C ALA A 73 -17.67 6.75 5.94
#